data_AF-A0A1H2ZMU5-F1
#
_entry.id   AF-A0A1H2ZMU5-F1
#
_cell.length_a   1.000
_cell.length_b   1.000
_cell.length_c   1.000
_cell.angle_alpha   90.00
_cell.angle_beta   90.00
_cell.angle_gamma   90.00
#
_symmetry.space_group_name_H-M   'P 1'
#
loop_
_entity.id
_entity.type
_entity.pdbx_description
1 polymer ?
#
loop_
_entity_poly.entity_id
_entity_poly.type
_entity_poly.pdbx_seq_one_letter_code
_entity_poly.pdbx_strand_id
1 'polypeptide(L)'
;MRQILHESARALKVVRRAIQHSQESLSVLARRREINPKTVAKWEKRTFVHDMPMVPKGSTSAVLTKEEEAMCVAFHQHTLLPLDDCLYALQPTRPHLLRLALHRCYQRHSISGSPT
;
A
#
# COMPACT_ATOMS: atom_id res chain seq x y z
N MET A 1 -11.80 6.48 0.47
CA MET A 1 -12.07 5.02 0.46
C MET A 1 -12.35 4.55 1.88
N ARG A 2 -13.52 3.94 2.14
CA ARG A 2 -13.84 3.38 3.48
C ARG A 2 -12.95 2.15 3.72
N GLN A 3 -12.09 2.19 4.74
CA GLN A 3 -11.34 1.02 5.17
C GLN A 3 -12.32 0.02 5.76
N ILE A 4 -12.67 -1.03 5.01
CA ILE A 4 -13.46 -2.16 5.49
C ILE A 4 -12.51 -2.97 6.39
N LEU A 5 -12.50 -2.65 7.67
CA LEU A 5 -11.71 -3.37 8.66
C LEU A 5 -12.51 -4.59 9.13
N HIS A 6 -11.90 -5.77 9.03
CA HIS A 6 -12.42 -7.00 9.64
C HIS A 6 -12.67 -6.78 11.14
N GLU A 7 -13.70 -7.42 11.69
CA GLU A 7 -14.14 -7.20 13.08
C GLU A 7 -13.02 -7.46 14.10
N SER A 8 -12.20 -8.49 13.88
CA SER A 8 -11.01 -8.77 14.70
C SER A 8 -9.93 -7.67 14.64
N ALA A 9 -9.77 -7.01 13.48
CA ALA A 9 -8.85 -5.89 13.32
C ALA A 9 -9.37 -4.65 14.05
N ARG A 10 -10.69 -4.47 14.10
CA ARG A 10 -11.34 -3.38 14.85
C ARG A 10 -11.19 -3.57 16.36
N ALA A 11 -11.41 -4.79 16.86
CA ALA A 11 -11.15 -5.14 18.25
C ALA A 11 -9.68 -4.92 18.63
N LEU A 12 -8.75 -5.29 17.74
CA LEU A 12 -7.32 -5.08 17.97
C LEU A 12 -6.93 -3.59 17.99
N LYS A 13 -7.56 -2.72 17.19
CA LYS A 13 -7.31 -1.27 17.23
C LYS A 13 -7.73 -0.65 18.57
N VAL A 14 -8.88 -1.04 19.11
CA VAL A 14 -9.37 -0.59 20.42
C VAL A 14 -8.41 -1.03 21.53
N VAL A 15 -7.96 -2.29 21.47
CA VAL A 15 -6.97 -2.85 22.38
C VAL A 15 -5.63 -2.10 22.29
N ARG A 16 -5.10 -1.86 21.09
CA ARG A 16 -3.84 -1.12 20.90
C ARG A 16 -3.90 0.28 21.49
N ARG A 17 -5.04 0.97 21.35
CA ARG A 17 -5.29 2.27 21.97
C ARG A 17 -5.33 2.18 23.49
N ALA A 18 -5.97 1.15 24.05
CA ALA A 18 -6.00 0.91 25.49
C ALA A 18 -4.60 0.62 26.06
N ILE A 19 -3.75 -0.10 25.31
CA ILE A 19 -2.34 -0.35 25.68
C ILE A 19 -1.56 0.98 25.77
N GLN A 20 -1.72 1.88 24.80
CA GLN A 20 -1.00 3.17 24.80
C GLN A 20 -1.42 4.12 25.93
N HIS A 21 -2.68 4.09 26.36
CA HIS A 21 -3.18 4.96 27.44
C HIS A 21 -3.02 4.37 28.85
N SER A 22 -2.61 3.10 28.96
CA SER A 22 -2.49 2.44 30.25
C SER A 22 -1.11 2.69 30.87
N GLN A 23 -1.10 3.08 32.15
CA GLN A 23 0.10 3.08 33.00
C GLN A 23 0.25 1.78 33.82
N GLU A 24 -0.68 0.82 33.68
CA GLU A 24 -0.61 -0.48 34.33
C GLU A 24 0.55 -1.32 33.78
N SER A 25 1.12 -2.19 34.62
CA SER A 25 2.21 -3.09 34.20
C SER A 25 1.76 -4.06 33.11
N LEU A 26 2.68 -4.39 32.18
CA LEU A 26 2.42 -5.24 31.01
C LEU A 26 1.70 -6.55 31.35
N SER A 27 2.07 -7.18 32.47
CA SER A 27 1.51 -8.46 32.92
C SER A 27 0.05 -8.35 33.38
N VAL A 28 -0.33 -7.24 34.01
CA VAL A 28 -1.71 -7.00 34.48
C VAL A 28 -2.61 -6.73 33.28
N LEU A 29 -2.15 -5.89 32.34
CA LEU A 29 -2.92 -5.56 31.16
C LEU A 29 -3.07 -6.76 30.20
N ALA A 30 -2.04 -7.60 30.09
CA ALA A 30 -2.11 -8.85 29.34
C ALA A 30 -3.17 -9.81 29.90
N ARG A 31 -3.24 -9.96 31.23
CA ARG A 31 -4.26 -10.81 31.89
C ARG A 31 -5.67 -10.24 31.72
N ARG A 32 -5.86 -8.93 31.94
CA ARG A 32 -7.18 -8.27 31.86
C ARG A 32 -7.79 -8.32 30.46
N ARG A 33 -6.94 -8.33 29.43
CA ARG A 33 -7.37 -8.34 28.02
C ARG A 33 -7.25 -9.71 27.36
N GLU A 34 -6.75 -10.72 28.08
CA GLU A 34 -6.48 -12.07 27.56
C GLU A 34 -5.56 -12.06 26.32
N ILE A 35 -4.51 -11.22 26.36
CA ILE A 35 -3.61 -11.00 25.23
C ILE A 35 -2.22 -11.48 25.59
N ASN A 36 -1.52 -12.05 24.61
CA ASN A 36 -0.12 -12.42 24.75
C ASN A 36 0.73 -11.21 25.25
N PRO A 37 1.46 -11.33 26.37
CA PRO A 37 2.31 -10.26 26.90
C PRO A 37 3.31 -9.72 25.88
N LYS A 38 3.79 -10.55 24.95
CA LYS A 38 4.69 -10.14 23.85
C LYS A 38 4.02 -9.14 22.91
N THR A 39 2.72 -9.30 22.68
CA THR A 39 1.92 -8.37 21.87
C THR A 39 1.78 -7.04 22.60
N VAL A 40 1.53 -7.05 23.91
CA VAL A 40 1.44 -5.83 24.72
C VAL A 40 2.77 -5.06 24.69
N ALA A 41 3.89 -5.72 24.97
CA ALA A 41 5.23 -5.10 24.92
C ALA A 41 5.60 -4.56 23.52
N LYS A 42 5.17 -5.26 22.46
CA LYS A 42 5.36 -4.81 21.07
C LYS A 42 4.56 -3.55 20.74
N TRP A 43 3.34 -3.42 21.28
CA TRP A 43 2.46 -2.28 21.03
C TRP A 43 2.72 -1.08 21.94
N GLU A 44 3.19 -1.30 23.16
CA GLU A 44 3.67 -0.24 24.06
C GLU A 44 4.81 0.55 23.41
N LYS A 45 5.76 -0.15 22.78
CA LYS A 45 6.91 0.47 22.08
C LYS A 45 6.54 1.18 20.76
N ARG A 46 5.30 1.03 20.26
CA ARG A 46 4.88 1.62 18.99
C ARG A 46 4.20 2.96 19.24
N THR A 47 4.64 3.99 18.54
CA THR A 47 4.04 5.33 18.58
C THR A 47 2.68 5.40 17.87
N PHE A 48 2.38 4.46 16.96
CA PHE A 48 1.16 4.46 16.15
C PHE A 48 0.24 3.27 16.46
N VAL A 49 -1.08 3.53 16.41
CA VAL A 49 -2.14 2.54 16.66
C VAL A 49 -2.69 1.94 15.36
N HIS A 50 -2.57 2.69 14.26
CA HIS A 50 -3.13 2.33 12.96
C HIS A 50 -2.31 1.23 12.27
N ASP A 51 -2.98 0.40 11.47
CA ASP A 51 -2.27 -0.54 10.61
C ASP A 51 -1.49 0.24 9.54
N MET A 52 -0.21 -0.05 9.44
CA MET A 52 0.58 0.41 8.30
C MET A 52 0.21 -0.44 7.08
N PRO A 53 0.13 0.16 5.88
CA PRO A 53 0.00 -0.61 4.66
C PRO A 53 1.15 -1.62 4.59
N MET A 54 0.81 -2.89 4.37
CA MET A 54 1.77 -3.99 4.21
C MET A 54 2.48 -3.94 2.84
N VAL A 55 2.17 -2.92 2.03
CA VAL A 55 2.71 -2.71 0.70
C VAL A 55 4.19 -2.33 0.82
N PRO A 56 5.10 -3.01 0.09
CA PRO A 56 6.48 -2.58 -0.03
C PRO A 56 6.53 -1.12 -0.49
N LYS A 57 7.18 -0.24 0.28
CA LYS A 57 7.28 1.20 -0.02
C LYS A 57 7.92 1.53 -1.36
N GLY A 58 8.52 0.54 -2.03
CA GLY A 58 9.16 0.67 -3.33
C GLY A 58 8.83 -0.50 -4.24
N SER A 59 7.55 -0.80 -4.48
CA SER A 59 7.18 -1.69 -5.59
C SER A 59 7.39 -0.97 -6.93
N THR A 60 8.60 -0.52 -7.22
CA THR A 60 9.05 -0.32 -8.60
C THR A 60 9.05 -1.70 -9.23
N SER A 61 8.24 -1.89 -10.26
CA SER A 61 8.34 -3.10 -11.07
C SER A 61 9.79 -3.15 -11.55
N ALA A 62 10.54 -4.21 -11.21
CA ALA A 62 11.95 -4.36 -11.59
C ALA A 62 12.20 -4.32 -13.12
N VAL A 63 11.13 -4.19 -13.91
CA VAL A 63 11.07 -4.26 -15.36
C VAL A 63 11.12 -2.87 -16.02
N LEU A 64 10.76 -1.78 -15.34
CA LEU A 64 10.86 -0.42 -15.91
C LEU A 64 11.86 0.43 -15.13
N THR A 65 12.77 1.09 -15.87
CA THR A 65 13.60 2.14 -15.30
C THR A 65 12.77 3.42 -15.05
N LYS A 66 13.31 4.35 -14.25
CA LYS A 66 12.61 5.62 -13.95
C LYS A 66 12.41 6.47 -15.20
N GLU A 67 13.36 6.42 -16.12
CA GLU A 67 13.34 7.12 -17.40
C GLU A 67 12.24 6.54 -18.30
N GLU A 68 12.15 5.21 -18.36
CA GLU A 68 11.11 4.50 -19.11
C GLU A 68 9.70 4.78 -18.58
N GLU A 69 9.55 4.86 -17.26
CA GLU A 69 8.31 5.25 -16.59
C GLU A 69 7.92 6.69 -16.94
N ALA A 70 8.85 7.64 -16.86
CA ALA A 70 8.60 9.03 -17.23
C ALA A 70 8.17 9.17 -18.70
N MET A 71 8.80 8.43 -19.62
CA MET A 71 8.39 8.40 -21.03
C MET A 71 6.97 7.83 -21.22
N CYS A 72 6.62 6.72 -20.56
CA CYS A 72 5.27 6.16 -20.62
C CYS A 72 4.21 7.13 -20.11
N VAL A 73 4.51 7.84 -19.02
CA VAL A 73 3.64 8.84 -18.38
C VAL A 73 3.42 10.03 -19.32
N ALA A 74 4.51 10.60 -19.85
CA ALA A 74 4.42 11.71 -20.80
C ALA A 74 3.66 11.30 -22.06
N PHE A 75 3.95 10.13 -22.62
CA PHE A 75 3.27 9.61 -23.81
C PHE A 75 1.76 9.50 -23.61
N HIS A 76 1.31 8.95 -22.48
CA HIS A 76 -0.12 8.86 -22.19
C HIS A 76 -0.76 10.24 -21.98
N GLN A 77 -0.09 11.16 -21.29
CA GLN A 77 -0.61 12.52 -21.12
C GLN A 77 -0.76 13.28 -22.45
N HIS A 78 0.12 13.02 -23.42
CA HIS A 78 0.05 13.63 -24.75
C HIS A 78 -0.95 12.97 -25.69
N THR A 79 -1.11 11.66 -25.60
CA THR A 79 -1.95 10.89 -26.55
C THR A 79 -3.34 10.60 -26.03
N LEU A 80 -3.56 10.61 -24.71
CA LEU A 80 -4.81 10.22 -24.05
C LEU A 80 -5.33 8.84 -24.49
N LEU A 81 -4.44 8.00 -25.01
CA LEU A 81 -4.77 6.67 -25.52
C LEU A 81 -5.04 5.70 -24.37
N PRO A 82 -5.94 4.72 -24.57
CA PRO A 82 -6.15 3.66 -23.58
C PRO A 82 -4.89 2.82 -23.41
N LEU A 83 -4.79 2.13 -22.27
CA LEU A 83 -3.60 1.39 -21.83
C LEU A 83 -3.04 0.44 -22.90
N ASP A 84 -3.93 -0.30 -23.58
CA ASP A 84 -3.55 -1.31 -24.57
C ASP A 84 -3.00 -0.67 -25.86
N ASP A 85 -3.53 0.49 -26.25
CA ASP A 85 -3.03 1.25 -27.40
C ASP A 85 -1.67 1.90 -27.11
N CYS A 86 -1.48 2.40 -25.88
CA CYS A 86 -0.16 2.85 -25.42
C CYS A 86 0.86 1.71 -25.43
N LEU A 87 0.47 0.50 -25.01
CA LEU A 87 1.34 -0.66 -25.05
C LEU A 87 1.73 -1.00 -26.48
N TYR A 88 0.77 -1.03 -27.40
CA TYR A 88 1.02 -1.34 -28.81
C TYR A 88 1.96 -0.31 -29.46
N ALA A 89 1.77 0.98 -29.17
CA ALA A 89 2.64 2.05 -29.69
C ALA A 89 4.08 1.99 -29.14
N LEU A 90 4.25 1.50 -27.90
CA LEU A 90 5.55 1.45 -27.22
C LEU A 90 6.29 0.11 -27.40
N GLN A 91 5.58 -0.94 -27.81
CA GLN A 91 6.13 -2.28 -28.03
C GLN A 91 7.28 -2.33 -29.07
N PRO A 92 7.24 -1.59 -30.19
CA PRO A 92 8.34 -1.57 -31.17
C PRO A 92 9.65 -1.01 -30.59
N THR A 93 9.55 -0.05 -29.67
CA THR A 93 10.70 0.60 -29.04
C THR A 93 11.16 -0.15 -27.79
N ARG A 94 10.27 -0.89 -27.12
CA ARG A 94 10.53 -1.60 -25.86
C ARG A 94 9.79 -2.94 -25.83
N PRO A 95 10.39 -4.01 -26.38
CA PRO A 95 9.75 -5.33 -26.46
C PRO A 95 9.61 -6.02 -25.09
N HIS A 96 10.36 -5.60 -24.06
CA HIS A 96 10.29 -6.12 -22.69
C HIS A 96 9.15 -5.51 -21.85
N LEU A 97 8.33 -4.64 -22.43
CA LEU A 97 7.30 -3.91 -21.70
C LEU A 97 6.06 -4.79 -21.48
N LEU A 98 5.83 -5.21 -20.23
CA LEU A 98 4.64 -5.99 -19.87
C LEU A 98 3.43 -5.08 -19.56
N ARG A 99 2.24 -5.49 -20.00
CA ARG A 99 0.94 -4.84 -19.70
C ARG A 99 0.74 -4.57 -18.21
N LEU A 100 1.08 -5.53 -17.35
CA LEU A 100 0.97 -5.37 -15.89
C LEU A 100 1.94 -4.33 -15.34
N ALA A 101 3.13 -4.20 -15.93
CA ALA A 101 4.12 -3.21 -15.49
C ALA A 101 3.69 -1.79 -15.90
N LEU A 102 3.16 -1.63 -17.11
CA LEU A 102 2.54 -0.38 -17.59
C LEU A 102 1.33 0.01 -16.73
N HIS A 103 0.43 -0.94 -16.45
CA HIS A 103 -0.75 -0.70 -15.61
C HIS A 103 -0.36 -0.25 -14.19
N ARG A 104 0.60 -0.93 -13.55
CA ARG A 104 1.10 -0.54 -12.21
C ARG A 104 1.79 0.82 -12.22
N CYS A 105 2.51 1.15 -13.30
CA CYS A 105 3.12 2.46 -13.52
C CYS A 105 2.04 3.57 -13.56
N TYR A 106 1.01 3.42 -14.39
CA TYR A 106 -0.07 4.40 -14.47
C TYR A 106 -0.91 4.49 -13.19
N GLN A 107 -1.12 3.37 -12.49
CA GLN A 107 -1.78 3.35 -11.19
C GLN A 107 -0.99 4.10 -10.12
N ARG A 108 0.35 3.99 -10.12
CA ARG A 108 1.23 4.74 -9.21
C ARG A 108 1.20 6.23 -9.50
N HIS A 109 1.19 6.60 -10.78
CA HIS A 109 1.16 7.99 -11.21
C HIS A 109 -0.24 8.62 -11.19
N SER A 110 -1.26 7.91 -10.71
CA SER A 110 -2.67 8.37 -10.69
C SER A 110 -3.20 8.75 -12.07
N ILE A 111 -2.66 8.13 -13.12
CA ILE A 111 -3.03 8.33 -14.53
C ILE A 111 -4.10 7.31 -14.95
N SER A 112 -4.25 6.22 -14.20
CA SER A 112 -5.38 5.30 -14.33
C SER A 112 -6.66 5.93 -13.77
N GLY A 113 -7.02 7.11 -14.27
CA GLY A 113 -8.37 7.63 -14.19
C GLY A 113 -9.18 6.94 -15.29
N SER A 114 -9.72 5.76 -14.99
CA SER A 114 -10.96 5.39 -15.69
C SER A 114 -11.97 6.47 -15.31
N PRO A 115 -12.61 7.16 -16.27
CA PRO A 115 -13.79 7.92 -15.95
C PRO A 115 -14.84 6.95 -15.40
N THR A 116 -15.70 7.52 -14.56
CA THR A 116 -16.86 6.88 -13.94
C THR A 116 -17.87 6.45 -14.98
#